data_AF-M5BFH5-F1
#
_entry.id   AF-M5BFH5-F1
#
_cell.length_a   1.000
_cell.length_b   1.000
_cell.length_c   1.000
_cell.angle_alpha   90.00
_cell.angle_beta   90.00
_cell.angle_gamma   90.00
#
_symmetry.space_group_name_H-M   'P 1'
#
loop_
_entity.id
_entity.type
_entity.pdbx_description
1 polymer ?
#
loop_
_entity_poly.entity_id
_entity_poly.type
_entity_poly.pdbx_seq_one_letter_code
_entity_poly.pdbx_strand_id
1 'polypeptide(L)'
;CLGSQYAGWSLSNDGYFAMGSGPARALAQVEPLYATLGYRDMASSAVLLLETAQPPPLAVVEKVAAATGLPAEKLTFIYAPTQSLAGTVQIVSRVLEVALHKANDLKFRLENIVDGMAAAPIPAPIRIPDG
;
A
#
# COMPACT_ATOMS: atom_id res chain seq x y z
N CYS A 1 -3.07 -6.97 -7.49
CA CYS A 1 -2.87 -5.51 -7.38
C CYS A 1 -3.73 -4.85 -6.31
N LEU A 2 -5.05 -4.76 -6.49
CA LEU A 2 -5.94 -3.96 -5.62
C LEU A 2 -5.98 -4.41 -4.14
N GLY A 3 -5.98 -5.72 -3.90
CA GLY A 3 -6.00 -6.29 -2.54
C GLY A 3 -4.66 -6.28 -1.79
N SER A 4 -3.60 -5.70 -2.36
CA SER A 4 -2.31 -5.58 -1.66
C SER A 4 -1.58 -4.32 -2.10
N GLN A 5 -1.10 -4.28 -3.34
CA GLN A 5 -0.30 -3.17 -3.88
C GLN A 5 -0.97 -1.80 -3.72
N TYR A 6 -2.25 -1.63 -4.05
CA TYR A 6 -2.92 -0.32 -3.99
C TYR A 6 -2.68 0.43 -2.66
N ALA A 7 -2.32 1.70 -2.74
CA ALA A 7 -2.05 2.53 -1.57
C ALA A 7 -3.35 3.18 -1.06
N GLY A 8 -4.28 2.36 -0.58
CA GLY A 8 -5.62 2.81 -0.20
C GLY A 8 -5.83 3.05 1.29
N TRP A 9 -4.87 2.70 2.15
CA TRP A 9 -5.00 2.89 3.59
C TRP A 9 -4.32 4.19 4.06
N SER A 10 -5.11 5.23 4.30
CA SER A 10 -4.61 6.49 4.89
C SER A 10 -4.34 6.32 6.39
N LEU A 11 -3.09 6.57 6.81
CA LEU A 11 -2.64 6.50 8.20
C LEU A 11 -2.11 7.87 8.65
N SER A 12 -2.73 8.43 9.69
CA SER A 12 -2.35 9.71 10.25
C SER A 12 -2.39 9.69 11.79
N ASN A 13 -1.46 10.42 12.41
CA ASN A 13 -1.40 10.68 13.86
C ASN A 13 -0.47 11.87 14.14
N ASP A 14 -0.94 12.95 14.78
CA ASP A 14 -0.11 14.07 15.29
C ASP A 14 1.05 14.50 14.37
N GLY A 15 0.73 15.07 13.21
CA GLY A 15 1.73 15.54 12.25
C GLY A 15 2.38 14.42 11.41
N TYR A 16 2.15 13.14 11.73
CA TYR A 16 2.49 12.02 10.87
C TYR A 16 1.37 11.75 9.86
N PHE A 17 1.76 11.51 8.60
CA PHE A 17 0.88 11.04 7.54
C PHE A 17 1.65 10.08 6.62
N ALA A 18 1.01 8.97 6.25
CA ALA A 18 1.53 8.04 5.25
C ALA A 18 0.38 7.33 4.52
N MET A 19 0.58 7.05 3.23
CA MET A 19 -0.25 6.12 2.49
C MET A 19 0.27 4.70 2.67
N GLY A 20 -0.61 3.82 3.15
CA GLY A 20 -0.35 2.41 3.40
C GLY A 20 -0.71 1.53 2.21
N SER A 21 0.22 0.67 1.82
CA SER A 21 0.06 -0.39 0.81
C SER A 21 0.57 -1.73 1.34
N GLY A 22 0.29 -2.81 0.63
CA GLY A 22 0.79 -4.15 0.94
C GLY A 22 -0.23 -5.09 1.59
N PRO A 23 0.20 -6.34 1.87
CA PRO A 23 -0.69 -7.44 2.23
C PRO A 23 -1.43 -7.24 3.56
N ALA A 24 -0.89 -6.45 4.50
CA ALA A 24 -1.59 -6.13 5.74
C ALA A 24 -2.99 -5.52 5.52
N ARG A 25 -3.21 -4.83 4.39
CA ARG A 25 -4.52 -4.28 4.04
C ARG A 25 -5.59 -5.37 3.87
N ALA A 26 -5.22 -6.56 3.38
CA ALA A 26 -6.16 -7.66 3.17
C ALA A 26 -6.58 -8.37 4.46
N LEU A 27 -5.82 -8.19 5.54
CA LEU A 27 -6.21 -8.59 6.89
C LEU A 27 -7.09 -7.51 7.53
N ALA A 28 -6.69 -6.24 7.39
CA ALA A 28 -7.35 -5.11 8.05
C ALA A 28 -8.72 -4.77 7.47
N GLN A 29 -8.86 -4.84 6.14
CA GLN A 29 -10.10 -4.56 5.39
C GLN A 29 -10.83 -3.26 5.79
N VAL A 30 -10.08 -2.22 6.18
CA VAL A 30 -10.62 -0.91 6.59
C VAL A 30 -11.11 -0.05 5.42
N GLU A 31 -10.97 -0.54 4.20
CA GLU A 31 -11.32 0.16 2.96
C GLU A 31 -12.55 -0.48 2.30
N PRO A 32 -13.48 0.31 1.75
CA PRO A 32 -14.66 -0.21 1.04
C PRO A 32 -14.33 -1.15 -0.12
N LEU A 33 -13.14 -1.00 -0.71
CA LEU A 33 -12.62 -1.83 -1.80
C LEU A 33 -12.70 -3.33 -1.50
N TYR A 34 -12.48 -3.75 -0.25
CA TYR A 34 -12.48 -5.18 0.10
C TYR A 34 -13.86 -5.84 0.01
N ALA A 35 -14.95 -5.06 0.11
CA ALA A 35 -16.30 -5.55 -0.16
C ALA A 35 -16.48 -5.89 -1.65
N THR A 36 -15.89 -5.09 -2.55
CA THR A 36 -15.89 -5.37 -4.00
C THR A 36 -15.01 -6.57 -4.36
N LEU A 37 -13.85 -6.70 -3.70
CA LEU A 37 -12.91 -7.79 -3.98
C LEU A 37 -13.39 -9.15 -3.47
N GLY A 38 -14.24 -9.18 -2.44
CA GLY A 38 -14.68 -10.44 -1.81
C GLY A 38 -13.52 -11.27 -1.24
N TYR A 39 -12.37 -10.64 -0.98
CA TYR A 39 -11.14 -11.30 -0.54
C TYR A 39 -10.73 -10.84 0.85
N ARG A 40 -10.44 -11.79 1.72
CA ARG A 40 -9.83 -11.58 3.03
C ARG A 40 -8.65 -12.53 3.19
N ASP A 41 -7.54 -12.01 3.67
CA ASP A 41 -6.37 -12.84 3.95
C ASP A 41 -6.48 -13.52 5.32
N MET A 42 -5.73 -14.61 5.50
CA MET A 42 -5.58 -15.31 6.78
C MET A 42 -4.10 -15.58 7.03
N ALA A 43 -3.48 -14.80 7.91
CA ALA A 43 -2.05 -14.90 8.19
C ALA A 43 -1.74 -14.64 9.66
N SER A 44 -0.65 -15.22 10.15
CA SER A 44 -0.13 -15.01 11.51
C SER A 44 0.87 -13.85 11.63
N SER A 45 1.17 -13.18 10.51
CA SER A 45 2.06 -12.02 10.41
C SER A 45 1.71 -11.21 9.16
N ALA A 46 2.03 -9.92 9.17
CA ALA A 46 1.69 -9.03 8.05
C ALA A 46 2.79 -8.02 7.75
N VAL A 47 2.83 -7.59 6.49
CA VAL A 47 3.72 -6.51 6.02
C VAL A 47 2.90 -5.33 5.52
N LEU A 48 3.25 -4.13 5.96
CA LEU A 48 2.69 -2.88 5.48
C LEU A 48 3.81 -1.97 4.97
N LEU A 49 3.60 -1.41 3.78
CA LEU A 49 4.49 -0.46 3.14
C LEU A 49 3.94 0.95 3.31
N LEU A 50 4.77 1.89 3.74
CA LEU A 50 4.42 3.27 4.03
C LEU A 50 5.22 4.25 3.16
N GLU A 51 4.51 5.11 2.45
CA GLU A 51 5.13 6.16 1.64
C GLU A 51 5.50 7.38 2.50
N THR A 52 6.65 7.28 3.19
CA THR A 52 7.13 8.31 4.11
C THR A 52 8.64 8.19 4.36
N ALA A 53 9.26 9.28 4.80
CA ALA A 53 10.67 9.32 5.20
C ALA A 53 10.89 8.83 6.65
N GLN A 54 9.83 8.77 7.46
CA GLN A 54 9.91 8.54 8.90
C GLN A 54 9.28 7.19 9.26
N PRO A 55 9.82 6.45 10.24
CA PRO A 55 9.18 5.25 10.75
C PRO A 55 7.78 5.59 11.32
N PRO A 56 6.83 4.64 11.32
CA PRO A 56 5.53 4.86 11.92
C PRO A 56 5.66 5.12 13.43
N PRO A 57 4.97 6.12 14.00
CA PRO A 57 4.91 6.30 15.44
C PRO A 57 4.12 5.17 16.09
N LEU A 58 4.29 4.99 17.40
CA LEU A 58 3.64 3.91 18.17
C LEU A 58 2.12 3.86 17.95
N ALA A 59 1.44 5.01 17.97
CA ALA A 59 0.00 5.09 17.74
C ALA A 59 -0.43 4.54 16.36
N VAL A 60 0.40 4.69 15.32
CA VAL A 60 0.13 4.10 14.00
C VAL A 60 0.35 2.60 14.02
N VAL A 61 1.38 2.12 14.71
CA VAL A 61 1.63 0.67 14.88
C VAL A 61 0.47 0.01 15.61
N GLU A 62 -0.01 0.60 16.71
CA GLU A 62 -1.15 0.12 17.49
C GLU A 62 -2.45 0.11 16.66
N LYS A 63 -2.68 1.17 15.87
CA LYS A 63 -3.82 1.24 14.95
C LYS A 63 -3.80 0.10 13.92
N VAL A 64 -2.63 -0.20 13.35
CA VAL A 64 -2.49 -1.30 12.37
C VAL A 64 -2.62 -2.67 13.05
N ALA A 65 -2.07 -2.84 14.26
CA ALA A 65 -2.22 -4.06 15.06
C ALA A 65 -3.70 -4.36 15.36
N ALA A 66 -4.44 -3.36 15.86
CA ALA A 66 -5.86 -3.49 16.14
C ALA A 66 -6.67 -3.84 14.89
N ALA A 67 -6.41 -3.17 13.76
CA ALA A 67 -7.13 -3.40 12.52
C ALA A 67 -6.83 -4.79 11.91
N THR A 68 -5.58 -5.25 12.00
CA THR A 68 -5.19 -6.57 11.47
C THR A 68 -5.49 -7.74 12.42
N GLY A 69 -5.77 -7.46 13.69
CA GLY A 69 -5.94 -8.49 14.73
C GLY A 69 -4.63 -9.19 15.10
N LEU A 70 -3.48 -8.58 14.80
CA LEU A 70 -2.15 -9.13 15.06
C LEU A 70 -1.42 -8.32 16.13
N PRO A 71 -0.61 -8.95 17.00
CA PRO A 71 0.26 -8.22 17.90
C PRO A 71 1.37 -7.50 17.11
N ALA A 72 1.88 -6.39 17.64
CA ALA A 72 2.86 -5.54 16.95
C ALA A 72 4.13 -6.29 16.50
N GLU A 73 4.58 -7.28 17.28
CA GLU A 73 5.73 -8.15 16.97
C GLU A 73 5.54 -9.04 15.74
N LYS A 74 4.30 -9.18 15.25
CA LYS A 74 3.95 -9.90 14.01
C LYS A 74 3.73 -8.95 12.83
N LEU A 75 3.94 -7.66 13.01
CA LEU A 75 3.87 -6.65 11.97
C LEU A 75 5.26 -6.23 11.53
N THR A 76 5.47 -6.18 10.22
CA THR A 76 6.66 -5.59 9.62
C THR A 76 6.25 -4.34 8.83
N PHE A 77 6.92 -3.24 9.13
CA PHE A 77 6.74 -1.99 8.40
C PHE A 77 7.95 -1.72 7.51
N ILE A 78 7.70 -1.49 6.23
CA ILE A 78 8.71 -0.99 5.29
C ILE A 78 8.30 0.45 4.96
N TYR A 79 9.22 1.40 5.07
CA TYR A 79 8.93 2.79 4.70
C TYR A 79 10.02 3.34 3.79
N ALA A 80 9.61 4.13 2.81
CA ALA A 80 10.52 4.80 1.89
C ALA A 80 9.91 6.13 1.43
N PRO A 81 10.68 7.23 1.42
CA PRO A 81 10.20 8.49 0.85
C PRO A 81 10.09 8.37 -0.66
N THR A 82 9.15 9.13 -1.24
CA THR A 82 8.96 9.20 -2.71
C THR A 82 10.23 9.63 -3.44
N GLN A 83 11.04 10.48 -2.81
CA GLN A 83 12.36 10.93 -3.30
C GLN A 83 13.48 9.95 -2.94
N SER A 84 13.31 8.66 -3.25
CA SER A 84 14.34 7.63 -3.07
C SER A 84 14.27 6.61 -4.19
N LEU A 85 15.33 5.81 -4.38
CA LEU A 85 15.30 4.72 -5.37
C LEU A 85 14.16 3.73 -5.06
N ALA A 86 14.01 3.33 -3.80
CA ALA A 86 12.93 2.42 -3.40
C ALA A 86 11.54 3.04 -3.62
N GLY A 87 11.34 4.30 -3.24
CA GLY A 87 10.10 5.03 -3.45
C GLY A 87 9.74 5.17 -4.94
N THR A 88 10.69 5.57 -5.77
CA THR A 88 10.50 5.70 -7.21
C THR A 88 10.18 4.35 -7.86
N VAL A 89 10.97 3.31 -7.57
CA VAL A 89 10.77 1.97 -8.15
C VAL A 89 9.41 1.41 -7.75
N GLN A 90 9.03 1.52 -6.48
CA GLN A 90 7.76 0.95 -6.01
C GLN A 90 6.55 1.69 -6.62
N ILE A 91 6.63 3.01 -6.79
CA ILE A 91 5.55 3.79 -7.44
C ILE A 91 5.41 3.39 -8.91
N VAL A 92 6.50 3.33 -9.66
CA VAL A 92 6.49 2.95 -11.09
C VAL A 92 5.98 1.52 -11.29
N SER A 93 6.30 0.61 -10.36
CA SER A 93 5.85 -0.78 -10.38
C SER A 93 4.33 -0.94 -10.22
N ARG A 94 3.59 0.15 -9.94
CA ARG A 94 2.12 0.17 -9.82
C ARG A 94 1.40 0.35 -11.16
N VAL A 95 2.10 0.44 -12.29
CA VAL A 95 1.49 0.73 -13.59
C VAL A 95 0.29 -0.19 -13.92
N LEU A 96 0.36 -1.49 -13.62
CA LEU A 96 -0.78 -2.40 -13.78
C LEU A 96 -1.89 -2.10 -12.76
N GLU A 97 -1.52 -1.82 -11.51
CA GLU A 97 -2.48 -1.50 -10.46
C GLU A 97 -3.29 -0.25 -10.77
N VAL A 98 -2.68 0.81 -11.32
CA VAL A 98 -3.38 2.02 -11.74
C VAL A 98 -4.45 1.71 -12.80
N ALA A 99 -4.15 0.84 -13.77
CA ALA A 99 -5.13 0.41 -14.76
C ALA A 99 -6.30 -0.36 -14.12
N LEU A 100 -6.01 -1.27 -13.17
CA LEU A 100 -7.03 -2.04 -12.45
C LEU A 100 -7.87 -1.16 -11.52
N HIS A 101 -7.25 -0.19 -10.87
CA HIS A 101 -7.93 0.81 -10.04
C HIS A 101 -8.89 1.62 -10.89
N LYS A 102 -8.44 2.09 -12.06
CA LYS A 102 -9.29 2.83 -12.98
C LYS A 102 -10.46 1.98 -13.50
N ALA A 103 -10.23 0.70 -13.80
CA ALA A 103 -11.29 -0.22 -14.21
C ALA A 103 -12.36 -0.34 -13.10
N ASN A 104 -11.94 -0.53 -11.85
CA ASN A 104 -12.83 -0.56 -10.69
C ASN A 104 -13.60 0.77 -10.51
N ASP A 105 -12.93 1.92 -10.64
CA ASP A 105 -13.56 3.24 -10.53
C ASP A 105 -14.66 3.44 -11.58
N LEU A 106 -14.42 2.96 -12.80
CA LEU A 106 -15.37 2.95 -13.91
C LEU A 106 -16.46 1.86 -13.79
N LYS A 107 -16.48 1.13 -12.65
CA LYS A 107 -17.43 0.04 -12.37
C LYS A 107 -17.34 -1.11 -13.36
N PHE A 108 -16.19 -1.28 -14.00
CA PHE A 108 -15.91 -2.51 -14.74
C PHE A 108 -15.76 -3.66 -13.74
N ARG A 109 -16.41 -4.78 -14.06
CA ARG A 109 -16.39 -5.99 -13.24
C ARG A 109 -14.99 -6.58 -13.19
N LEU A 110 -14.34 -6.52 -12.04
CA LEU A 110 -12.95 -6.94 -11.86
C LEU A 110 -12.76 -8.44 -12.12
N GLU A 111 -13.79 -9.26 -11.90
CA GLU A 111 -13.80 -10.69 -12.21
C GLU A 111 -13.65 -11.00 -13.71
N ASN A 112 -13.90 -10.02 -14.59
CA ASN A 112 -13.67 -10.17 -16.02
C ASN A 112 -12.19 -9.93 -16.42
N ILE A 113 -11.36 -9.44 -15.49
CA ILE A 113 -9.93 -9.25 -15.73
C ILE A 113 -9.20 -10.51 -15.28
N VAL A 114 -8.82 -11.35 -16.24
CA VAL A 114 -8.18 -12.65 -15.96
C VAL A 114 -6.70 -12.50 -15.60
N ASP A 115 -5.97 -11.65 -16.33
CA ASP A 115 -4.54 -11.38 -16.11
C ASP A 115 -4.16 -10.02 -16.74
N GLY A 116 -2.94 -9.55 -16.48
CA GLY A 116 -2.41 -8.35 -17.09
C GLY A 116 -0.90 -8.19 -16.91
N MET A 117 -0.27 -7.53 -17.87
CA MET A 117 1.13 -7.12 -17.81
C MET A 117 1.22 -5.65 -18.18
N ALA A 118 2.10 -4.91 -17.51
CA ALA A 118 2.38 -3.53 -17.83
C ALA A 118 3.84 -3.20 -17.54
N ALA A 119 4.36 -2.22 -18.27
CA ALA A 119 5.71 -1.71 -18.10
C ALA A 119 5.67 -0.18 -18.08
N ALA A 120 6.52 0.41 -17.24
CA ALA A 120 6.71 1.85 -17.16
C ALA A 120 8.20 2.15 -16.93
N PRO A 121 8.75 3.22 -17.52
CA PRO A 121 10.15 3.59 -17.30
C PRO A 121 10.34 4.12 -15.88
N ILE A 122 11.47 3.78 -15.27
CA ILE A 122 11.90 4.41 -14.02
C ILE A 122 12.32 5.85 -14.36
N PRO A 123 11.76 6.89 -13.72
CA PRO A 123 12.15 8.27 -13.97
C PRO A 123 13.61 8.50 -13.55
N ALA A 124 14.23 9.52 -14.12
CA ALA A 124 15.60 9.90 -13.76
C ALA A 124 15.73 10.10 -12.24
N PRO A 125 16.89 9.77 -11.63
CA PRO A 125 17.11 9.98 -10.20
C PRO A 125 16.80 11.43 -9.83
N ILE A 126 15.98 11.61 -8.80
CA ILE A 126 15.69 12.93 -8.25
C ILE A 126 16.98 13.45 -7.61
N ARG A 127 17.47 14.60 -8.11
CA ARG A 127 18.61 15.29 -7.50
C ARG A 127 18.15 15.86 -6.17
N ILE A 128 18.63 15.29 -5.06
CA ILE A 128 18.51 15.92 -3.74
C ILE A 128 19.44 17.14 -3.81
N PRO A 129 18.94 18.38 -3.66
CA PRO A 129 19.81 19.55 -3.54
C PRO A 129 20.75 19.32 -2.36
N ASP A 130 22.03 19.60 -2.54
CA ASP A 130 23.06 19.42 -1.52
C ASP A 130 22.59 20.03 -0.19
N GLY A 131 22.68 19.25 0.88
CA GLY A 131 22.26 19.67 2.24
C GLY A 131 23.09 20.80 2.81
#